data_AF-A0A978SZ23-F1
#
_entry.id   AF-A0A978SZ23-F1
#
_cell.length_a   1.000
_cell.length_b   1.000
_cell.length_c   1.000
_cell.angle_alpha   90.00
_cell.angle_beta   90.00
_cell.angle_gamma   90.00
#
_symmetry.space_group_name_H-M   'P 1'
#
loop_
_entity.id
_entity.type
_entity.pdbx_description
1 polymer ?
#
loop_
_entity_poly.entity_id
_entity_poly.type
_entity_poly.pdbx_seq_one_letter_code
_entity_poly.pdbx_strand_id
1 'polypeptide(L)'
;MTNKTSQALVVVAAADAESGESIGTFELQNSKIEPGETVTLVWDESNNNTGCNWAITVGFEDESVAGGAALVNFCQENVNLTVE
;
A
#
# COMPACT_ATOMS: atom_id res chain seq x y z
N MET A 1 7.06 -1.12 -4.40
CA MET A 1 6.12 -2.19 -4.03
C MET A 1 6.16 -3.25 -5.11
N THR A 2 6.31 -4.52 -4.75
CA THR A 2 6.33 -5.64 -5.70
C THR A 2 5.20 -6.62 -5.41
N ASN A 3 4.41 -6.95 -6.44
CA ASN A 3 3.38 -7.98 -6.35
C ASN A 3 4.00 -9.37 -6.60
N LYS A 4 4.11 -10.22 -5.58
CA LYS A 4 4.54 -11.62 -5.74
C LYS A 4 3.39 -12.63 -5.65
N THR A 5 2.15 -12.15 -5.53
CA THR A 5 0.97 -13.00 -5.52
C THR A 5 0.68 -13.53 -6.94
N SER A 6 -0.22 -14.50 -7.06
CA SER A 6 -0.66 -15.00 -8.38
C SER A 6 -1.78 -14.17 -9.02
N GLN A 7 -2.21 -13.07 -8.40
CA GLN A 7 -3.35 -12.25 -8.82
C GLN A 7 -2.96 -10.77 -8.98
N ALA A 8 -3.71 -10.03 -9.79
CA ALA A 8 -3.51 -8.60 -9.96
C ALA A 8 -4.03 -7.83 -8.75
N LEU A 9 -3.27 -6.85 -8.27
CA LEU A 9 -3.67 -5.97 -7.17
C LEU A 9 -4.32 -4.71 -7.76
N VAL A 10 -5.44 -4.26 -7.21
CA VAL A 10 -6.23 -3.15 -7.77
C VAL A 10 -6.46 -1.99 -6.82
N VAL A 11 -6.31 -2.23 -5.52
CA VAL A 11 -6.47 -1.19 -4.51
C VAL A 11 -5.26 -1.22 -3.59
N VAL A 12 -4.71 -0.06 -3.29
CA VAL A 12 -3.76 0.11 -2.21
C VAL A 12 -4.30 1.18 -1.28
N ALA A 13 -4.48 0.85 0.00
CA ALA A 13 -4.97 1.77 1.01
C ALA A 13 -3.96 1.91 2.15
N ALA A 14 -3.92 3.09 2.75
CA ALA A 14 -3.11 3.41 3.92
C ALA A 14 -4.02 3.80 5.09
N ALA A 15 -3.76 3.19 6.24
CA ALA A 15 -4.35 3.58 7.52
C ALA A 15 -3.24 3.83 8.55
N ASP A 16 -3.53 4.66 9.54
CA ASP A 16 -2.63 4.85 10.67
C ASP A 16 -2.52 3.53 11.45
N ALA A 17 -1.29 3.08 11.70
CA ALA A 17 -1.07 1.75 12.26
C ALA A 17 -1.56 1.61 13.71
N GLU A 18 -1.67 2.71 14.45
CA GLU A 18 -2.03 2.71 15.87
C GLU A 18 -3.54 2.90 16.06
N SER A 19 -4.13 3.86 15.35
CA SER A 19 -5.55 4.22 15.45
C SER A 19 -6.43 3.48 14.45
N GLY A 20 -5.86 2.96 13.35
CA GLY A 20 -6.62 2.39 12.23
C GLY A 20 -7.37 3.44 11.40
N GLU A 21 -7.16 4.73 11.65
CA GLU A 21 -7.80 5.81 10.91
C GLU A 21 -7.33 5.78 9.45
N SER A 22 -8.29 5.81 8.51
CA SER A 22 -7.96 5.84 7.08
C SER A 22 -7.21 7.12 6.74
N ILE A 23 -6.01 6.96 6.19
CA ILE A 23 -5.18 8.08 5.74
C ILE A 23 -5.51 8.37 4.28
N GLY A 24 -5.67 7.34 3.45
CA GLY A 24 -6.02 7.51 2.04
C GLY A 24 -5.80 6.26 1.19
N THR A 25 -6.03 6.40 -0.11
CA THR A 25 -5.80 5.35 -1.12
C THR A 25 -4.77 5.83 -2.14
N PHE A 26 -3.90 4.93 -2.60
CA PHE A 26 -2.98 5.23 -3.69
C PHE A 26 -3.67 5.03 -5.03
N GLU A 27 -3.60 6.04 -5.90
CA GLU A 27 -3.99 5.88 -7.29
C GLU A 27 -2.92 5.08 -8.05
N LEU A 28 -3.32 3.94 -8.61
CA LEU A 28 -2.47 3.15 -9.47
C LEU A 28 -2.54 3.70 -10.90
N GLN A 29 -1.41 4.11 -11.46
CA GLN A 29 -1.37 4.67 -12.83
C GLN A 29 -1.94 3.72 -13.90
N ASN A 30 -1.74 2.41 -13.73
CA ASN A 30 -2.23 1.38 -14.65
C ASN A 30 -3.52 0.70 -14.16
N SER A 31 -4.19 1.27 -13.14
CA SER A 31 -5.37 0.71 -12.47
C SER A 31 -5.17 -0.63 -11.75
N LYS A 32 -4.07 -1.34 -12.03
CA LYS A 32 -3.69 -2.60 -11.42
C LYS A 32 -2.18 -2.81 -11.42
N ILE A 33 -1.71 -3.68 -10.52
CA ILE A 33 -0.33 -4.17 -10.43
C ILE A 33 -0.37 -5.66 -10.75
N GLU A 34 0.14 -6.06 -11.91
CA GLU A 34 0.13 -7.45 -12.35
C GLU A 34 1.09 -8.33 -11.52
N PRO A 35 0.90 -9.66 -11.49
CA PRO A 35 1.84 -10.58 -10.85
C PRO A 35 3.28 -10.38 -11.36
N GLY A 36 4.23 -10.22 -10.43
CA GLY A 36 5.64 -9.95 -10.71
C GLY A 36 5.97 -8.49 -11.00
N GLU A 37 4.98 -7.61 -11.12
CA GLU A 37 5.20 -6.18 -11.38
C GLU A 37 5.70 -5.46 -10.12
N THR A 38 6.59 -4.50 -10.34
CA THR A 38 7.04 -3.58 -9.30
C THR A 38 6.61 -2.16 -9.66
N VAL A 39 5.89 -1.52 -8.75
CA VAL A 39 5.45 -0.13 -8.88
C VAL A 39 6.03 0.72 -7.76
N THR A 40 6.30 1.98 -8.08
CA THR A 40 6.63 3.00 -7.10
C THR A 40 5.36 3.71 -6.70
N LEU A 41 5.00 3.60 -5.42
CA LEU A 41 3.93 4.40 -4.84
C LEU A 41 4.54 5.72 -4.40
N VAL A 42 4.04 6.82 -4.96
CA VAL A 42 4.47 8.17 -4.59
C VAL A 42 3.45 8.73 -3.62
N TRP A 43 3.94 9.28 -2.51
CA TRP A 43 3.11 9.91 -1.50
C TRP A 43 3.51 11.38 -1.37
N ASP A 44 2.53 12.27 -1.26
CA ASP A 44 2.73 13.72 -1.17
C ASP A 44 2.65 14.22 0.27
N GLU A 45 3.41 15.29 0.59
CA GLU A 45 3.46 15.89 1.93
C GLU A 45 2.12 16.45 2.42
N SER A 46 1.14 16.72 1.54
CA SER A 46 -0.22 17.10 1.95
C SER A 46 -0.87 16.07 2.88
N ASN A 47 -0.36 14.84 2.86
CA ASN A 47 -0.88 13.72 3.61
C ASN A 47 -0.03 13.40 4.87
N ASN A 48 0.94 14.25 5.23
CA ASN A 48 1.79 14.12 6.43
C ASN A 48 1.07 14.39 7.76
N ASN A 49 -0.26 14.49 7.77
CA ASN A 49 -1.00 14.89 8.97
C ASN A 49 -1.24 13.71 9.95
N THR A 50 -0.64 12.55 9.71
CA THR A 50 -0.73 11.33 10.53
C THR A 50 0.67 10.84 10.91
N GLY A 51 0.78 9.97 11.94
CA GLY A 51 2.06 9.54 12.51
C GLY A 51 2.97 8.82 11.52
N CYS A 52 4.21 8.53 11.90
CA CYS A 52 5.19 7.89 11.01
C CYS A 52 4.83 6.46 10.59
N ASN A 53 3.95 5.77 11.33
CA ASN A 53 3.70 4.33 11.20
C ASN A 53 2.36 4.07 10.53
N TRP A 54 2.36 3.52 9.32
CA TRP A 54 1.14 3.21 8.58
C TRP A 54 0.99 1.73 8.32
N ALA A 55 -0.25 1.30 8.20
CA ALA A 55 -0.68 0.00 7.73
C ALA A 55 -1.11 0.14 6.27
N ILE A 56 -0.36 -0.49 5.35
CA ILE A 56 -0.68 -0.54 3.93
C ILE A 56 -1.42 -1.83 3.63
N THR A 57 -2.67 -1.74 3.20
CA THR A 57 -3.47 -2.87 2.75
C THR A 57 -3.61 -2.87 1.24
N VAL A 58 -3.77 -4.06 0.68
CA VAL A 58 -3.84 -4.27 -0.75
C VAL A 58 -5.01 -5.16 -1.10
N GLY A 59 -5.85 -4.71 -2.01
CA GLY A 59 -7.03 -5.43 -2.46
C GLY A 59 -6.84 -6.04 -3.86
N PHE A 60 -7.48 -7.19 -4.07
CA PHE A 60 -7.64 -7.83 -5.38
C PHE A 60 -8.99 -7.46 -6.01
N GLU A 61 -9.19 -7.80 -7.29
CA GLU A 61 -10.46 -7.55 -8.01
C GLU A 61 -11.66 -8.26 -7.39
N ASP A 62 -11.44 -9.38 -6.70
CA ASP A 62 -12.47 -10.15 -6.01
C ASP A 62 -12.80 -9.60 -4.60
N GLU A 63 -12.39 -8.37 -4.30
CA GLU A 63 -12.54 -7.67 -3.03
C GLU A 63 -11.82 -8.33 -1.84
N SER A 64 -11.05 -9.40 -2.08
CA SER A 64 -10.21 -10.00 -1.05
C SER A 64 -8.96 -9.14 -0.80
N VAL A 65 -8.42 -9.22 0.42
CA VAL A 65 -7.23 -8.47 0.83
C VAL A 65 -6.01 -9.39 0.79
N ALA A 66 -4.95 -8.95 0.13
CA ALA A 66 -3.67 -9.66 0.03
C ALA A 66 -2.93 -9.64 1.37
N GLY A 67 -2.54 -10.80 1.87
CA GLY A 67 -1.48 -10.99 2.89
C GLY A 67 -1.61 -10.28 4.25
N GLY A 68 -2.67 -9.51 4.50
CA GLY A 68 -2.77 -8.61 5.65
C GLY A 68 -2.10 -7.25 5.41
N ALA A 69 -2.15 -6.36 6.40
CA ALA A 69 -1.56 -5.02 6.26
C ALA A 69 -0.03 -5.06 6.44
N ALA A 70 0.70 -4.47 5.51
CA ALA A 70 2.13 -4.25 5.64
C ALA A 70 2.39 -2.98 6.46
N LEU A 71 3.09 -3.10 7.57
CA LEU A 71 3.47 -1.96 8.41
C LEU A 71 4.69 -1.26 7.84
N VAL A 72 4.58 0.05 7.68
CA VAL A 72 5.59 0.91 7.06
C VAL A 72 5.86 2.10 7.96
N ASN A 73 7.13 2.37 8.23
CA ASN A 73 7.56 3.61 8.86
C ASN A 73 8.07 4.57 7.78
N PHE A 74 7.24 5.56 7.42
CA PHE A 74 7.59 6.55 6.38
C PHE A 74 8.56 7.63 6.86
N CYS A 75 8.85 7.71 8.16
CA CYS A 75 9.91 8.58 8.68
C CYS A 75 11.31 7.99 8.51
N GLN A 76 11.40 6.74 8.05
CA GLN A 76 12.65 6.15 7.56
C GLN A 76 12.74 6.35 6.04
N GLU A 77 13.93 6.71 5.54
CA GLU A 77 14.12 6.93 4.10
C GLU A 77 13.94 5.62 3.31
N ASN A 78 13.18 5.69 2.21
CA ASN A 78 13.03 4.66 1.18
C ASN A 78 12.59 3.27 1.67
N VAL A 79 11.28 3.07 1.86
CA VAL A 79 10.73 1.76 2.25
C VAL A 79 10.36 0.89 1.06
N ASN A 80 10.82 -0.37 1.07
CA ASN A 80 10.46 -1.39 0.10
C ASN A 80 9.35 -2.31 0.65
N LEU A 81 8.24 -2.40 -0.08
CA LEU A 81 7.08 -3.24 0.23
C LEU A 81 7.01 -4.44 -0.72
N THR A 82 6.77 -5.63 -0.17
CA THR A 82 6.49 -6.84 -0.93
C THR A 82 5.15 -7.42 -0.49
N VAL A 83 4.31 -7.79 -1.45
CA VAL A 83 3.04 -8.47 -1.22
C VAL A 83 3.19 -9.93 -1.63
N GLU A 84 2.89 -10.86 -0.73
CA GLU A 84 3.03 -12.30 -0.91
C GLU A 84 1.70 -13.03 -0.72
#